data_AF-A0A9E4G3C9-F1
#
_entry.id   AF-A0A9E4G3C9-F1
#
_cell.length_a   1.000
_cell.length_b   1.000
_cell.length_c   1.000
_cell.angle_alpha   90.00
_cell.angle_beta   90.00
_cell.angle_gamma   90.00
#
_symmetry.space_group_name_H-M   'P 1'
#
loop_
_entity.id
_entity.type
_entity.pdbx_description
1 polymer ?
#
loop_
_entity_poly.entity_id
_entity_poly.type
_entity_poly.pdbx_seq_one_letter_code
_entity_poly.pdbx_strand_id
1 'polypeptide(L)' 'MKNYTMETAAADFDELMEHAQQGLVVNIIGSDGREYELKLKPLPPKKPRKAGLFKGKIKITDEFYEPLPEFKPYME' A
#
# COMPACT_ATOMS: atom_id res chain seq x y z
N MET A 1 3.67 -26.31 -4.04
CA MET A 1 4.63 -25.21 -3.84
C MET A 1 5.07 -24.74 -5.20
N LYS A 2 4.89 -23.47 -5.55
CA LYS A 2 5.24 -22.91 -6.86
C LYS A 2 6.16 -21.71 -6.65
N ASN A 3 7.25 -21.66 -7.41
CA ASN A 3 8.31 -20.66 -7.25
C ASN A 3 8.28 -19.72 -8.46
N TYR A 4 8.30 -18.42 -8.18
CA TYR A 4 8.36 -17.35 -9.18
C TYR A 4 9.58 -16.47 -8.92
N THR A 5 10.26 -16.00 -9.95
CA THR A 5 11.19 -14.86 -9.82
C THR A 5 10.39 -13.55 -9.84
N MET A 6 10.96 -12.44 -9.38
CA MET A 6 10.26 -11.14 -9.44
C MET A 6 9.78 -10.76 -10.85
N GLU A 7 10.54 -11.10 -11.89
CA GLU A 7 10.18 -10.82 -13.28
C GLU A 7 8.95 -11.64 -13.71
N THR A 8 8.97 -12.95 -13.43
CA THR A 8 7.84 -13.84 -13.75
C THR A 8 6.61 -13.58 -12.88
N ALA A 9 6.80 -13.19 -11.62
CA ALA A 9 5.70 -12.82 -10.72
C ALA A 9 4.97 -11.56 -11.20
N ALA A 10 5.70 -10.63 -11.84
CA ALA A 10 5.12 -9.42 -12.42
C ALA A 10 4.45 -9.71 -13.78
N ALA A 11 5.05 -10.56 -14.61
CA ALA A 11 4.50 -10.94 -15.91
C ALA A 11 3.21 -11.78 -15.78
N ASP A 12 3.23 -12.76 -14.88
CA ASP A 12 2.16 -13.77 -14.72
C ASP A 12 1.38 -13.54 -13.40
N PHE A 13 1.11 -12.27 -13.09
CA PHE A 13 0.51 -11.87 -11.81
C PHE A 13 -0.86 -12.52 -11.56
N ASP A 14 -1.70 -12.60 -12.59
CA ASP A 14 -3.04 -13.17 -12.46
C ASP A 14 -2.99 -14.66 -12.08
N GLU A 15 -2.12 -15.43 -12.73
CA GLU A 15 -1.93 -16.85 -12.42
C GLU A 15 -1.33 -17.05 -11.01
N LEU A 16 -0.39 -16.19 -10.63
CA LEU A 16 0.18 -16.17 -9.28
C LEU A 16 -0.90 -15.92 -8.22
N MET A 17 -1.82 -14.98 -8.47
CA MET A 17 -2.91 -14.65 -7.56
C MET A 17 -3.94 -15.77 -7.46
N GLU A 18 -4.27 -16.44 -8.56
CA GLU A 18 -5.15 -17.61 -8.55
C GLU A 18 -4.58 -18.72 -7.68
N HIS A 19 -3.29 -19.05 -7.84
CA HIS A 19 -2.65 -20.06 -7.00
C HIS A 19 -2.67 -19.69 -5.53
N ALA A 20 -2.37 -18.43 -5.21
CA ALA A 20 -2.37 -17.94 -3.85
C ALA A 20 -3.79 -17.99 -3.23
N GLN A 21 -4.84 -17.69 -4.01
CA GLN A 21 -6.23 -17.78 -3.57
C GLN A 21 -6.71 -19.23 -3.36
N GLN A 22 -6.21 -20.17 -4.17
CA GLN A 22 -6.48 -21.61 -4.02
C GLN A 22 -5.76 -22.24 -2.81
N GLY A 23 -4.95 -21.46 -2.09
CA GLY A 23 -4.22 -21.93 -0.91
C GLY A 23 -2.91 -22.65 -1.23
N LEU A 24 -2.41 -22.52 -2.46
CA LEU A 24 -1.08 -23.03 -2.80
C LEU A 24 -0.01 -22.17 -2.15
N VAL A 25 1.05 -22.82 -1.65
CA VAL A 25 2.25 -22.13 -1.17
C VAL A 25 3.00 -21.56 -2.37
N VAL A 26 2.99 -20.23 -2.49
CA VAL A 26 3.68 -19.47 -3.53
C VAL A 26 4.92 -18.80 -2.93
N ASN A 27 6.08 -18.99 -3.56
CA ASN A 27 7.34 -18.43 -3.13
C ASN A 27 7.89 -17.49 -4.21
N ILE A 28 8.28 -16.27 -3.84
CA ILE A 28 8.81 -15.26 -4.75
C ILE A 28 10.30 -15.09 -4.45
N ILE A 29 11.14 -15.28 -5.46
CA ILE A 29 12.59 -15.09 -5.37
C ILE A 29 12.87 -13.63 -5.72
N GLY A 30 13.33 -12.87 -4.73
CA GLY A 30 13.77 -11.50 -4.86
C GLY A 30 15.03 -11.38 -5.72
N SER A 31 15.28 -10.19 -6.25
CA SER A 31 16.51 -9.88 -7.00
C SER A 31 17.78 -9.99 -6.17
N ASP A 32 17.65 -10.00 -4.84
CA ASP A 32 18.70 -10.25 -3.87
C ASP A 32 18.94 -11.76 -3.59
N GLY A 33 18.21 -12.64 -4.30
CA GLY A 33 18.27 -14.09 -4.13
C GLY A 33 17.54 -14.60 -2.89
N ARG A 34 16.83 -13.74 -2.15
CA ARG A 34 16.03 -14.16 -0.99
C ARG A 34 14.67 -14.69 -1.43
N GLU A 35 14.19 -15.70 -0.71
CA GLU A 35 12.89 -16.30 -0.94
C GLU A 35 11.83 -15.68 -0.01
N TYR A 36 10.69 -15.30 -0.59
CA TYR A 36 9.57 -14.68 0.09
C TYR A 36 8.30 -15.52 -0.09
N GLU A 37 7.81 -16.09 1.00
CA GLU A 37 6.53 -16.80 0.99
C GLU A 37 5.37 -15.79 0.90
N LEU A 38 4.58 -15.88 -0.17
CA LEU A 38 3.41 -15.05 -0.38
C LEU A 38 2.24 -15.56 0.49
N LYS A 39 1.75 -14.72 1.39
CA LYS A 39 0.57 -14.98 2.22
C LYS A 39 -0.50 -13.93 1.98
N LEU A 40 -1.60 -14.32 1.34
CA LEU A 40 -2.77 -13.46 1.19
C LEU A 40 -3.40 -13.23 2.57
N LYS A 41 -3.59 -11.97 2.93
CA LYS A 41 -4.37 -11.58 4.11
C LYS A 41 -5.65 -10.92 3.65
N PRO A 42 -6.82 -11.30 4.19
CA PRO A 42 -8.05 -10.60 3.91
C PRO A 42 -7.92 -9.15 4.36
N LEU A 43 -8.29 -8.22 3.48
CA LEU A 43 -8.40 -6.81 3.87
C LEU A 43 -9.54 -6.66 4.89
N PRO A 44 -9.32 -5.93 6.00
CA PRO A 44 -10.39 -5.68 6.94
C PRO A 44 -11.52 -4.90 6.23
N PRO A 45 -12.79 -5.16 6.58
CA PRO A 45 -13.90 -4.45 5.98
C PRO A 45 -13.75 -2.94 6.23
N LYS A 46 -13.94 -2.15 5.17
CA LYS A 46 -13.89 -0.70 5.27
C LYS A 46 -15.02 -0.22 6.18
N LYS A 47 -14.68 0.42 7.29
CA LYS A 47 -15.67 0.99 8.20
C LYS A 47 -16.49 2.07 7.46
N PRO A 48 -17.82 2.09 7.58
CA PRO A 48 -18.62 3.16 7.01
C PRO A 48 -18.20 4.50 7.61
N ARG A 49 -18.00 5.51 6.76
CA ARG A 49 -17.69 6.87 7.20
C ARG A 49 -18.96 7.48 7.79
N LYS A 50 -18.90 7.92 9.05
CA LYS A 50 -19.99 8.67 9.67
C LYS A 50 -19.89 10.14 9.23
N ALA A 51 -20.93 10.65 8.57
CA ALA A 51 -21.00 12.07 8.23
C ALA A 51 -20.85 12.92 9.50
N GLY A 52 -20.05 13.98 9.42
CA GLY A 52 -19.83 14.89 10.56
C GLY A 52 -19.00 14.32 11.72
N LEU A 53 -18.37 13.14 11.60
CA LEU A 53 -17.56 12.51 12.67
C LEU A 53 -16.48 13.44 13.26
N PHE A 54 -15.96 14.35 12.44
CA PHE A 54 -14.92 15.32 12.78
C PHE A 54 -15.42 16.77 12.78
N LYS A 55 -16.73 17.02 12.67
CA LYS A 55 -17.29 18.38 12.69
C LYS A 55 -16.95 19.03 14.05
N GLY A 56 -16.32 20.20 13.99
CA GLY A 56 -15.88 20.95 15.18
C GLY A 56 -14.69 20.34 15.94
N LYS A 57 -14.11 19.23 15.47
CA LYS A 57 -12.92 18.60 16.08
C LYS A 57 -11.61 18.98 15.41
N ILE A 58 -11.68 19.52 14.19
CA ILE A 58 -10.52 20.04 13.47
C ILE A 58 -10.35 21.50 13.88
N LYS A 59 -9.21 21.81 14.49
CA LYS A 59 -8.78 23.19 14.74
C LYS A 59 -7.71 23.51 13.71
N ILE A 60 -7.97 24.51 12.87
CA ILE A 60 -6.99 25.05 11.94
C ILE A 60 -6.33 26.23 12.65
N THR A 61 -5.02 26.17 12.84
CA THR A 61 -4.21 27.27 13.37
C THR A 61 -3.76 28.18 12.23
N ASP A 62 -3.32 29.40 12.55
CA ASP A 62 -2.85 30.37 11.55
C ASP A 62 -1.65 29.83 10.76
N GLU A 63 -0.81 29.00 11.38
CA GLU A 63 0.32 28.29 10.75
C GLU A 63 -0.07 27.45 9.52
N PHE A 64 -1.32 26.99 9.42
CA PHE A 64 -1.79 26.25 8.25
C PHE A 64 -1.74 27.08 6.96
N TYR A 65 -1.94 28.39 7.09
CA TYR A 65 -1.92 29.32 5.97
C TYR A 65 -0.54 29.88 5.69
N GLU A 66 0.43 29.61 6.56
CA GLU A 66 1.80 30.05 6.34
C GLU A 66 2.43 29.25 5.19
N PRO A 67 3.24 29.90 4.35
CA PRO A 67 4.03 29.21 3.33
C PRO A 67 4.97 28.21 4.00
N LEU A 68 5.11 27.02 3.41
CA LEU A 68 6.16 26.11 3.87
C LEU A 68 7.52 26.81 3.71
N PRO A 69 8.48 26.59 4.62
CA PRO A 69 9.77 27.30 4.61
C PRO A 69 10.50 27.24 3.27
N GLU A 70 10.35 26.14 2.53
CA GLU A 70 10.94 25.90 1.21
C GLU A 70 10.39 26.81 0.09
N PHE A 71 9.20 27.39 0.26
CA PHE A 71 8.59 28.29 -0.72
C PHE A 71 8.88 29.78 -0.46
N LYS A 72 9.45 30.13 0.70
CA LYS A 72 9.79 31.52 1.04
C LYS A 72 10.69 32.22 0.00
N PRO A 73 11.72 31.57 -0.60
CA PRO A 73 12.57 32.21 -1.61
C PRO A 73 11.90 32.55 -2.94
N TYR A 74 10.67 32.06 -3.17
CA TYR A 74 9.96 32.20 -4.45
C TYR A 74 8.78 33.19 -4.36
N MET A 75 8.64 33.92 -3.25
CA MET A 75 7.55 34.87 -3.01
C MET A 75 7.99 36.34 -3.06
N GLU A 76 9.17 36.60 -3.62
CA GLU A 76 9.70 37.94 -3.93
C GLU A 76 9.34 38.37 -5.37
#